data_AF-A0A691T880-F1
#
_entry.id   AF-A0A691T880-F1
#
_cell.length_a   1.000
_cell.length_b   1.000
_cell.length_c   1.000
_cell.angle_alpha   90.00
_cell.angle_beta   90.00
_cell.angle_gamma   90.00
#
_symmetry.space_group_name_H-M   'P 1'
#
loop_
_entity.id
_entity.type
_entity.pdbx_description
1 polymer ?
#
loop_
_entity_poly.entity_id
_entity_poly.type
_entity_poly.pdbx_seq_one_letter_code
_entity_poly.pdbx_strand_id
1 'polypeptide(L)'
;IDLNEYQFAYDGDGGSIKALDKKVRQGKLKDPRDIDSTPESRKEFDEEANAYTFGNRMNFSSDIRDSRSKESARLFDNLLILHAKLAALTPPQGYPNAPYYYTPEQLEDFYKRNVLDRLCDPRIPAIYRYNFPEELRVKILAYAKEHNIKE
;
A
#
# COMPACT_ATOMS: atom_id res chain seq x y z
N ILE A 1 8.01 -21.10 -6.35
CA ILE A 1 7.66 -19.91 -5.56
C ILE A 1 6.84 -19.01 -6.48
N ASP A 2 5.55 -18.85 -6.22
CA ASP A 2 4.77 -17.84 -6.96
C ASP A 2 5.08 -16.47 -6.33
N LEU A 3 5.77 -15.61 -7.07
CA LEU A 3 6.14 -14.28 -6.58
C LEU A 3 4.91 -13.39 -6.29
N ASN A 4 3.74 -13.76 -6.82
CA ASN A 4 2.48 -13.09 -6.49
C ASN A 4 1.91 -13.46 -5.12
N GLU A 5 2.19 -14.68 -4.63
CA GLU A 5 1.78 -15.13 -3.28
C GLU A 5 2.41 -14.23 -2.19
N TYR A 6 3.60 -13.71 -2.47
CA TYR A 6 4.34 -12.81 -1.60
C TYR A 6 4.24 -11.33 -2.01
N GLN A 7 3.33 -11.00 -2.93
CA GLN A 7 3.04 -9.64 -3.40
C GLN A 7 4.20 -8.85 -4.00
N PHE A 8 5.28 -9.52 -4.44
CA PHE A 8 6.47 -8.85 -4.97
C PHE A 8 6.34 -8.35 -6.41
N ALA A 9 5.35 -8.83 -7.16
CA ALA A 9 5.29 -8.70 -8.61
C ALA A 9 3.95 -8.16 -9.14
N TYR A 10 3.28 -7.33 -8.34
CA TYR A 10 2.08 -6.62 -8.79
C TYR A 10 2.39 -5.39 -9.64
N ASP A 11 3.53 -4.72 -9.41
CA ASP A 11 3.96 -3.53 -10.17
C ASP A 11 5.49 -3.48 -10.34
N GLY A 12 6.10 -4.57 -10.81
CA GLY A 12 7.55 -4.73 -10.86
C GLY A 12 8.30 -3.68 -11.70
N ASP A 13 7.61 -3.00 -12.63
CA ASP A 13 8.14 -1.92 -13.47
C ASP A 13 7.72 -0.50 -13.02
N GLY A 14 6.88 -0.41 -11.98
CA GLY A 14 6.29 0.82 -11.47
C GLY A 14 5.28 1.47 -12.43
N GLY A 15 4.77 0.74 -13.43
CA GLY A 15 3.88 1.25 -14.46
C GLY A 15 2.52 1.67 -13.92
N SER A 16 2.00 0.92 -12.95
CA SER A 16 0.72 1.17 -12.29
C SER A 16 0.73 2.50 -11.53
N ILE A 17 1.76 2.71 -10.71
CA ILE A 17 1.92 3.95 -9.95
C ILE A 17 2.07 5.17 -10.87
N LYS A 18 2.86 5.06 -11.95
CA LYS A 18 3.03 6.14 -12.94
C LYS A 18 1.72 6.47 -13.66
N ALA A 19 0.89 5.46 -13.95
CA ALA A 19 -0.40 5.65 -14.60
C ALA A 19 -1.39 6.39 -13.67
N LEU A 20 -1.46 6.00 -12.40
CA LEU A 20 -2.28 6.65 -11.39
C LEU A 20 -1.85 8.11 -11.17
N ASP A 21 -0.55 8.37 -10.96
CA ASP A 21 0.00 9.73 -10.81
C ASP A 21 -0.37 10.61 -12.02
N LYS A 22 -0.23 10.08 -13.24
CA LYS A 22 -0.63 10.80 -14.45
C LYS A 22 -2.12 11.14 -14.47
N LYS A 23 -3.01 10.22 -14.08
CA LYS A 23 -4.46 10.46 -14.03
C LYS A 23 -4.81 11.53 -12.99
N VAL A 24 -4.15 11.50 -11.83
CA VAL A 24 -4.30 12.53 -10.78
C VAL A 24 -3.85 13.90 -11.28
N ARG A 25 -2.66 14.01 -11.89
CA ARG A 25 -2.15 15.26 -12.49
C ARG A 25 -3.03 15.81 -13.61
N GLN A 26 -3.73 14.95 -14.32
CA GLN A 26 -4.69 15.33 -15.36
C GLN A 26 -6.06 15.74 -14.81
N GLY A 27 -6.29 15.62 -13.49
CA GLY A 27 -7.58 15.88 -12.86
C GLY A 27 -8.64 14.82 -13.18
N LYS A 28 -8.25 13.66 -13.72
CA LYS A 28 -9.16 12.55 -14.02
C LYS A 28 -9.47 11.69 -12.80
N LEU A 29 -8.57 11.69 -11.83
CA LEU A 29 -8.76 11.08 -10.52
C LEU A 29 -8.44 12.10 -9.45
N LYS A 30 -9.16 12.06 -8.35
CA LYS A 30 -8.85 12.84 -7.16
C LYS A 30 -7.79 12.12 -6.34
N ASP A 31 -6.81 12.85 -5.80
CA ASP A 31 -5.83 12.27 -4.88
C ASP A 31 -6.55 11.90 -3.57
N PRO A 32 -6.52 10.64 -3.11
CA PRO A 32 -7.25 10.22 -1.91
C PRO A 32 -6.76 10.93 -0.63
N ARG A 33 -5.57 11.55 -0.67
CA ARG A 33 -4.95 12.28 0.44
C ARG A 33 -5.36 13.75 0.51
N ASP A 34 -5.99 14.28 -0.53
CA ASP A 34 -6.45 15.66 -0.53
C ASP A 34 -7.55 15.87 0.54
N ILE A 35 -7.57 17.06 1.16
CA ILE A 35 -8.49 17.39 2.25
C ILE A 35 -9.96 17.42 1.79
N ASP A 36 -10.20 17.75 0.54
CA ASP A 36 -11.51 17.83 -0.11
C ASP A 36 -11.93 16.51 -0.78
N SER A 37 -11.17 15.43 -0.59
CA SER A 37 -11.55 14.10 -1.09
C SER A 37 -12.75 13.54 -0.30
N THR A 38 -13.73 13.03 -1.03
CA THR A 38 -14.95 12.43 -0.49
C THR A 38 -14.85 10.91 -0.46
N PRO A 39 -15.71 10.20 0.28
CA PRO A 39 -15.76 8.73 0.25
C PRO A 39 -15.92 8.18 -1.18
N GLU A 40 -16.70 8.86 -2.03
CA GLU A 40 -16.92 8.47 -3.42
C GLU A 40 -15.65 8.63 -4.26
N SER A 41 -14.93 9.76 -4.13
CA SER A 41 -13.71 10.00 -4.90
C SER A 41 -12.55 9.09 -4.46
N ARG A 42 -12.48 8.75 -3.17
CA ARG A 42 -11.52 7.75 -2.66
C ARG A 42 -11.84 6.36 -3.18
N LYS A 43 -13.12 5.99 -3.21
CA LYS A 43 -13.57 4.72 -3.76
C LYS A 43 -13.24 4.59 -5.26
N GLU A 44 -13.47 5.63 -6.05
CA GLU A 44 -13.10 5.67 -7.47
C GLU A 44 -11.58 5.48 -7.66
N PHE A 45 -10.78 6.16 -6.84
CA PHE A 45 -9.33 5.97 -6.85
C PHE A 45 -8.92 4.54 -6.49
N ASP A 46 -9.51 3.97 -5.43
CA ASP A 46 -9.23 2.60 -4.99
C ASP A 46 -9.62 1.57 -6.06
N GLU A 47 -10.76 1.74 -6.73
CA GLU A 47 -11.21 0.86 -7.82
C GLU A 47 -10.22 0.88 -8.99
N GLU A 48 -9.76 2.06 -9.39
CA GLU A 48 -8.76 2.20 -10.46
C GLU A 48 -7.39 1.64 -10.03
N ALA A 49 -6.95 1.92 -8.80
CA ALA A 49 -5.69 1.41 -8.28
C ALA A 49 -5.68 -0.13 -8.23
N ASN A 50 -6.80 -0.72 -7.80
CA ASN A 50 -6.99 -2.17 -7.82
C ASN A 50 -7.00 -2.70 -9.26
N ALA A 51 -7.66 -2.03 -10.21
CA ALA A 51 -7.66 -2.44 -11.60
C ALA A 51 -6.25 -2.52 -12.20
N TYR A 52 -5.38 -1.55 -11.91
CA TYR A 52 -3.98 -1.61 -12.32
C TYR A 52 -3.20 -2.72 -11.58
N THR A 53 -3.38 -2.85 -10.27
CA THR A 53 -2.70 -3.86 -9.45
C THR A 53 -3.02 -5.28 -9.92
N PHE A 54 -4.29 -5.60 -10.17
CA PHE A 54 -4.69 -6.92 -10.64
C PHE A 54 -4.47 -7.11 -12.15
N GLY A 55 -4.59 -6.03 -12.95
CA GLY A 55 -4.38 -6.07 -14.39
C GLY A 55 -2.91 -6.22 -14.80
N ASN A 56 -1.98 -5.69 -14.01
CA ASN A 56 -0.54 -5.79 -14.24
C ASN A 56 0.12 -6.93 -13.45
N ARG A 57 -0.68 -7.77 -12.76
CA ARG A 57 -0.16 -8.93 -12.04
C ARG A 57 0.58 -9.85 -13.01
N MET A 58 1.88 -10.03 -12.77
CA MET A 58 2.69 -10.91 -13.59
C MET A 58 2.33 -12.37 -13.28
N ASN A 59 1.63 -13.05 -14.20
CA ASN A 59 1.32 -14.48 -14.03
C ASN A 59 2.61 -15.30 -14.15
N PHE A 60 3.10 -15.80 -13.01
CA PHE A 60 4.18 -16.80 -12.96
C PHE A 60 3.66 -18.23 -13.04
N SER A 61 2.34 -18.43 -13.21
CA SER A 61 1.76 -19.75 -13.44
C SER A 61 2.38 -20.32 -14.72
N SER A 62 3.14 -21.38 -14.53
CA SER A 62 4.02 -21.99 -15.51
C SER A 62 3.26 -22.75 -16.59
N ASP A 63 2.73 -22.03 -17.56
CA ASP A 63 2.53 -22.56 -18.92
C ASP A 63 3.55 -21.87 -19.83
N ILE A 64 4.77 -22.43 -19.84
CA ILE A 64 5.76 -22.09 -20.86
C ILE A 64 5.17 -22.56 -22.18
N ARG A 65 4.65 -21.63 -23.00
CA ARG A 65 4.21 -21.94 -24.36
C ARG A 65 5.34 -22.67 -25.10
N ASP A 66 5.04 -23.87 -25.57
CA ASP A 66 5.95 -24.77 -26.30
C ASP A 66 6.52 -24.13 -27.59
N SER A 67 5.92 -23.03 -28.06
CA SER A 67 6.32 -22.29 -29.27
C SER A 67 7.47 -21.29 -29.09
N ARG A 68 8.08 -21.18 -27.90
CA ARG A 68 9.20 -20.24 -27.67
C ARG A 68 10.52 -20.80 -28.21
N SER A 69 11.36 -19.92 -28.77
CA SER A 69 12.74 -20.30 -29.13
C SER A 69 13.55 -20.66 -27.88
N LYS A 70 14.58 -21.51 -28.02
CA LYS A 70 15.46 -21.90 -26.90
C LYS A 70 16.11 -20.70 -26.21
N GLU A 71 16.42 -19.64 -26.95
CA GLU A 71 16.96 -18.40 -26.41
C GLU A 71 15.93 -17.64 -25.56
N SER A 72 14.69 -17.57 -26.03
CA SER A 72 13.58 -16.95 -25.28
C SER A 72 13.27 -17.71 -23.98
N ALA A 73 13.31 -19.04 -24.02
CA ALA A 73 13.13 -19.87 -22.83
C ALA A 73 14.26 -19.64 -21.80
N ARG A 74 15.53 -19.66 -22.24
CA ARG A 74 16.70 -19.37 -21.38
C ARG A 74 16.65 -17.97 -20.77
N LEU A 75 16.22 -16.97 -21.54
CA LEU A 75 16.08 -15.60 -21.03
C LEU A 75 15.01 -15.50 -19.94
N PHE A 76 13.88 -16.18 -20.14
CA PHE A 76 12.81 -16.26 -19.14
C PHE A 76 13.28 -16.94 -17.85
N ASP A 77 14.00 -18.06 -17.94
CA ASP A 77 14.55 -18.76 -16.78
C ASP A 77 15.56 -17.88 -16.01
N ASN A 78 16.44 -17.19 -16.73
CA ASN A 78 17.41 -16.26 -16.12
C ASN A 78 16.71 -15.09 -15.42
N LEU A 79 15.64 -14.54 -16.02
CA LEU A 79 14.83 -13.50 -15.40
C LEU A 79 14.11 -14.01 -14.15
N LEU A 80 13.56 -15.23 -14.20
CA LEU A 80 12.89 -15.85 -13.05
C LEU A 80 13.87 -16.05 -11.88
N ILE A 81 15.06 -16.59 -12.15
CA ILE A 81 16.12 -16.77 -11.15
C ILE A 81 16.57 -15.41 -10.58
N LEU A 82 16.75 -14.40 -11.44
CA LEU A 82 17.11 -13.06 -11.01
C LEU A 82 16.04 -12.48 -10.08
N HIS A 83 14.76 -12.52 -10.48
CA HIS A 83 13.65 -12.04 -9.66
C HIS A 83 13.55 -12.79 -8.32
N ALA A 84 13.72 -14.11 -8.32
CA ALA A 84 13.72 -14.91 -7.10
C ALA A 84 14.88 -14.54 -6.15
N LYS A 85 16.09 -14.32 -6.69
CA LYS A 85 17.25 -13.84 -5.91
C LYS A 85 17.01 -12.44 -5.37
N LEU A 86 16.43 -11.55 -6.18
CA LEU A 86 16.09 -10.19 -5.77
C LEU A 86 15.04 -10.20 -4.66
N ALA A 87 14.01 -11.03 -4.76
CA ALA A 87 12.99 -11.19 -3.72
C ALA A 87 13.52 -11.86 -2.44
N ALA A 88 14.53 -12.73 -2.52
CA ALA A 88 15.17 -13.32 -1.34
C ALA A 88 16.10 -12.35 -0.61
N LEU A 89 16.73 -11.41 -1.35
CA LEU A 89 17.62 -10.39 -0.80
C LEU A 89 16.89 -9.11 -0.39
N THR A 90 15.76 -8.83 -1.02
CA THR A 90 14.89 -7.71 -0.66
C THR A 90 13.97 -8.22 0.43
N PRO A 91 14.01 -7.68 1.66
CA PRO A 91 12.98 -7.95 2.65
C PRO A 91 11.60 -7.76 1.99
N PRO A 92 10.55 -8.54 2.34
CA PRO A 92 9.18 -8.27 1.90
C PRO A 92 8.95 -6.77 1.95
N GLN A 93 8.76 -6.16 0.78
CA GLN A 93 8.74 -4.71 0.56
C GLN A 93 7.47 -4.15 1.21
N GLY A 94 7.45 -4.12 2.54
CA GLY A 94 7.09 -2.96 3.29
C GLY A 94 8.38 -2.58 4.02
N TYR A 95 8.77 -1.30 3.99
CA TYR A 95 9.52 -0.84 5.15
C TYR A 95 8.74 -1.34 6.38
N PRO A 96 9.39 -1.79 7.46
CA PRO A 96 8.67 -2.07 8.70
C PRO A 96 7.83 -0.86 9.20
N ASN A 97 8.04 0.29 8.55
CA ASN A 97 7.51 1.60 8.85
C ASN A 97 6.87 2.28 7.63
N ALA A 98 6.77 1.65 6.45
CA ALA A 98 6.11 2.27 5.29
C ALA A 98 4.63 2.26 5.62
N PRO A 99 4.00 3.43 5.82
CA PRO A 99 2.59 3.44 6.13
C PRO A 99 1.90 2.85 4.91
N TYR A 100 1.25 1.70 5.08
CA TYR A 100 0.15 1.36 4.19
C TYR A 100 -0.89 2.46 4.41
N TYR A 101 -0.96 3.39 3.45
CA TYR A 101 -1.91 4.49 3.50
C TYR A 101 -3.28 3.94 3.14
N TYR A 102 -3.99 3.48 4.16
CA TYR A 102 -5.38 3.07 4.02
C TYR A 102 -6.28 4.30 4.04
N THR A 103 -7.32 4.28 3.21
CA THR A 103 -8.38 5.29 3.28
C THR A 103 -9.15 5.14 4.60
N PRO A 104 -9.75 6.21 5.14
CA PRO A 104 -10.59 6.12 6.35
C PRO A 104 -11.66 5.02 6.26
N GLU A 105 -12.19 4.80 5.06
CA GLU A 105 -13.20 3.81 4.74
C GLU A 105 -12.65 2.38 4.81
N GLN A 106 -11.44 2.14 4.27
CA GLN A 106 -10.75 0.85 4.39
C GLN A 106 -10.41 0.52 5.84
N LEU A 107 -9.95 1.51 6.62
CA LEU A 107 -9.67 1.35 8.05
C LEU A 107 -10.91 0.97 8.85
N GLU A 108 -12.05 1.58 8.53
CA GLU A 108 -13.34 1.25 9.13
C GLU A 108 -13.79 -0.18 8.77
N ASP A 109 -13.61 -0.63 7.52
CA ASP A 109 -13.88 -2.02 7.13
C ASP A 109 -13.00 -3.01 7.89
N PHE A 110 -11.69 -2.77 7.95
CA PHE A 110 -10.76 -3.65 8.67
C PHE A 110 -11.05 -3.71 10.17
N TYR A 111 -11.45 -2.58 10.76
CA TYR A 111 -11.90 -2.54 12.14
C TYR A 111 -13.15 -3.39 12.35
N LYS A 112 -14.19 -3.22 11.51
CA LYS A 112 -15.43 -4.03 11.58
C LYS A 112 -15.18 -5.53 11.40
N ARG A 113 -14.20 -5.89 10.57
CA ARG A 113 -13.82 -7.28 10.28
C ARG A 113 -12.86 -7.88 11.31
N ASN A 114 -12.46 -7.12 12.34
CA ASN A 114 -11.46 -7.51 13.34
C ASN A 114 -10.10 -7.90 12.71
N VAL A 115 -9.76 -7.32 11.57
CA VAL A 115 -8.45 -7.49 10.90
C VAL A 115 -7.44 -6.48 11.46
N LEU A 116 -7.91 -5.26 11.76
CA LEU A 116 -7.11 -4.22 12.38
C LEU A 116 -7.14 -4.37 13.90
N ASP A 117 -5.98 -4.55 14.52
CA ASP A 117 -5.86 -4.49 15.98
C ASP A 117 -6.31 -3.09 16.43
N ARG A 118 -7.29 -3.03 17.35
CA ARG A 118 -7.79 -1.80 17.95
C ARG A 118 -6.67 -0.95 18.56
N LEU A 119 -5.59 -1.58 19.03
CA LEU A 119 -4.41 -0.89 19.58
C LEU A 119 -3.55 -0.23 18.50
N CYS A 120 -3.66 -0.71 17.26
CA CYS A 120 -2.95 -0.24 16.08
C CYS A 120 -3.81 0.64 15.17
N ASP A 121 -4.99 1.07 15.62
CA ASP A 121 -5.88 1.90 14.81
C ASP A 121 -5.24 3.28 14.56
N PRO A 122 -4.86 3.61 13.31
CA PRO A 122 -4.18 4.86 13.01
C PRO A 122 -5.11 6.08 13.15
N ARG A 123 -6.43 5.87 13.24
CA ARG A 123 -7.44 6.93 13.43
C ARG A 123 -7.46 7.46 14.86
N ILE A 124 -6.96 6.69 15.82
CA ILE A 124 -6.79 7.16 17.20
C ILE A 124 -5.57 8.11 17.21
N PRO A 125 -5.75 9.39 17.61
CA PRO A 125 -4.64 10.32 17.73
C PRO A 125 -3.53 9.71 18.57
N ALA A 126 -2.26 9.94 18.17
CA ALA A 126 -1.11 9.29 18.79
C ALA A 126 -1.10 9.43 20.33
N ILE A 127 -1.49 10.61 20.83
CA ILE A 127 -1.59 10.91 22.26
C ILE A 127 -2.54 9.99 23.02
N TYR A 128 -3.58 9.44 22.38
CA TYR A 128 -4.59 8.57 22.99
C TYR A 128 -4.35 7.08 22.74
N ARG A 129 -3.25 6.70 22.08
CA ARG A 129 -2.91 5.28 21.85
C ARG A 129 -2.50 4.59 23.15
N TYR A 130 -2.74 3.29 23.22
CA TYR A 130 -2.50 2.47 24.42
C TYR A 130 -1.05 2.49 24.90
N ASN A 131 -0.10 2.53 23.97
CA ASN A 131 1.33 2.56 24.24
C ASN A 131 1.91 3.98 24.41
N PHE A 132 1.07 5.02 24.38
CA PHE A 132 1.55 6.39 24.55
C PHE A 132 1.86 6.69 26.02
N PRO A 133 3.05 7.23 26.36
CA PRO A 133 3.42 7.50 27.75
C PRO A 133 2.48 8.51 28.42
N GLU A 134 1.90 8.14 29.56
CA GLU A 134 0.94 8.98 30.29
C GLU A 134 1.54 10.32 30.73
N GLU A 135 2.80 10.32 31.18
CA GLU A 135 3.50 11.55 31.56
C GLU A 135 3.62 12.54 30.40
N LEU A 136 3.85 12.05 29.17
CA LEU A 136 3.91 12.90 27.98
C LEU A 136 2.53 13.43 27.61
N ARG A 137 1.49 12.60 27.75
CA ARG A 137 0.10 13.01 27.49
C ARG A 137 -0.29 14.18 28.38
N VAL A 138 -0.04 14.07 29.68
CA VAL A 138 -0.33 15.15 30.64
C VAL A 138 0.42 16.44 30.28
N LYS A 139 1.71 16.36 29.93
CA LYS A 139 2.51 17.53 29.53
C LYS A 139 1.97 18.20 28.26
N ILE A 140 1.62 17.42 27.25
CA ILE A 140 1.07 17.94 25.99
C ILE A 140 -0.28 18.62 26.22
N LEU A 141 -1.18 18.01 26.99
CA LEU A 141 -2.49 18.59 27.31
C LEU A 141 -2.37 19.86 28.15
N ALA A 142 -1.44 19.90 29.12
CA ALA A 142 -1.17 21.09 29.92
C ALA A 142 -0.65 22.24 29.04
N TYR A 143 0.30 21.97 28.15
CA TYR A 143 0.83 22.95 27.21
C TYR A 143 -0.25 23.47 26.25
N ALA A 144 -1.09 22.59 25.69
CA ALA A 144 -2.19 22.99 24.82
C ALA A 144 -3.17 23.93 25.54
N LYS A 145 -3.47 23.65 26.82
CA LYS A 145 -4.32 24.48 27.66
C LYS A 145 -3.69 25.84 27.99
N GLU A 146 -2.40 25.88 28.31
CA GLU A 146 -1.67 27.12 28.61
C GLU A 146 -1.62 28.06 27.40
N HIS A 147 -1.48 27.49 26.19
CA HIS A 147 -1.32 28.24 24.95
C HIS A 147 -2.62 28.38 24.12
N ASN A 148 -3.78 28.00 24.66
CA ASN A 148 -5.07 28.03 23.95
C ASN A 148 -5.03 27.34 22.57
N ILE A 149 -4.26 26.26 22.44
CA ILE A 149 -4.21 25.45 21.22
C ILE A 149 -5.48 24.60 21.19
N LYS A 150 -6.31 24.79 20.16
CA LYS A 150 -7.52 23.99 19.95
C LYS A 150 -7.16 22.70 19.19
N GLU A 151 -7.88 21.62 19.48
CA GLU A 151 -7.86 20.38 18.69
C GLU A 151 -8.31 20.61 17.25
#